data_AF-A0A351T6G3-F1
#
_entry.id   AF-A0A351T6G3-F1
#
_cell.length_a   1.000
_cell.length_b   1.000
_cell.length_c   1.000
_cell.angle_alpha   90.00
_cell.angle_beta   90.00
_cell.angle_gamma   90.00
#
_symmetry.space_group_name_H-M   'P 1'
#
loop_
_entity.id
_entity.type
_entity.pdbx_description
1 polymer ?
#
loop_
_entity_poly.entity_id
_entity_poly.type
_entity_poly.pdbx_seq_one_letter_code
_entity_poly.pdbx_strand_id
1 'polypeptide(L)'
;DTLWMGTLYQLWKFRNTLEPGQLAGGFDRLYVPRIAWTTGDIDIHDIAVDGDGRVVFANTLFCCLATVDEDYSFRPVWQPPFISKLAAEDRCHLNGLAMQDGRPKYATAISRSDVADGWRDRRADGGVVIDVDRNEILVDGLSMPHSPRMHNGKLWVCNSGTGYLGTIDPVAGVFNPVTFCPGYLRGLSFVGDYAVAGLSLPRHKTFSGLALDDNLARSDAEPRCGLVVIDTRTGDLVHWLRISGVVQELYDVVALPGARRPSALGLKTDEIRRVLSIAPAADAD
;
A
#
# COMPACT_ATOMS: atom_id res chain seq x y z
N ASP A 1 1.98 -17.72 1.36
CA ASP A 1 3.39 -18.19 1.30
C ASP A 1 4.40 -17.22 0.70
N THR A 2 4.00 -16.14 0.02
CA THR A 2 4.94 -15.15 -0.53
C THR A 2 4.71 -13.81 0.16
N LEU A 3 5.78 -13.06 0.40
CA LEU A 3 5.74 -11.66 0.85
C LEU A 3 6.53 -10.83 -0.15
N TRP A 4 5.99 -9.67 -0.53
CA TRP A 4 6.64 -8.71 -1.40
C TRP A 4 6.98 -7.45 -0.60
N MET A 5 8.12 -6.84 -0.90
CA MET A 5 8.59 -5.65 -0.18
C MET A 5 9.41 -4.75 -1.10
N GLY A 6 8.98 -3.51 -1.24
CA GLY A 6 9.81 -2.45 -1.82
C GLY A 6 10.82 -1.94 -0.79
N THR A 7 12.03 -1.62 -1.23
CA THR A 7 13.02 -0.84 -0.50
C THR A 7 13.36 0.40 -1.32
N LEU A 8 14.30 1.22 -0.83
CA LEU A 8 14.71 2.45 -1.51
C LEU A 8 15.11 2.24 -2.98
N TYR A 9 15.63 1.09 -3.36
CA TYR A 9 16.07 0.86 -4.75
C TYR A 9 15.85 -0.56 -5.26
N GLN A 10 15.07 -1.38 -4.53
CA GLN A 10 14.81 -2.77 -4.91
C GLN A 10 13.38 -3.18 -4.63
N LEU A 11 12.89 -4.13 -5.42
CA LEU A 11 11.72 -4.93 -5.08
C LEU A 11 12.17 -6.35 -4.68
N TRP A 12 11.73 -6.81 -3.51
CA TRP A 12 12.07 -8.13 -2.99
C TRP A 12 10.86 -9.07 -2.99
N LYS A 13 11.09 -10.31 -3.42
CA LYS A 13 10.17 -11.44 -3.22
C LYS A 13 10.75 -12.37 -2.15
N PHE A 14 10.01 -12.55 -1.07
CA PHE A 14 10.30 -13.51 -0.02
C PHE A 14 9.38 -14.72 -0.15
N ARG A 15 9.88 -15.89 0.24
CA ARG A 15 9.12 -17.14 0.26
C ARG A 15 9.19 -17.77 1.65
N ASN A 16 8.03 -18.19 2.17
CA ASN A 16 8.01 -19.07 3.35
C ASN A 16 8.65 -20.42 2.99
N THR A 17 9.62 -20.86 3.80
CA THR A 17 10.32 -22.14 3.59
C THR A 17 9.89 -23.25 4.55
N LEU A 18 8.97 -22.98 5.47
CA LEU A 18 8.46 -23.97 6.41
C LEU A 18 7.23 -24.67 5.84
N GLU A 19 7.21 -26.00 5.95
CA GLU A 19 6.03 -26.81 5.66
C GLU A 19 4.92 -26.59 6.71
N PRO A 20 3.65 -26.89 6.38
CA PRO A 20 2.55 -26.79 7.34
C PRO A 20 2.84 -27.53 8.65
N GLY A 21 2.74 -26.83 9.79
CA GLY A 21 3.01 -27.38 11.12
C GLY A 21 4.47 -27.38 11.55
N GLN A 22 5.41 -27.09 10.65
CA GLN A 22 6.83 -26.95 10.98
C GLN A 22 7.09 -25.61 11.70
N LEU A 23 8.01 -25.64 12.67
CA LEU A 23 8.51 -24.45 13.36
C LEU A 23 10.01 -24.29 13.12
N ALA A 24 10.49 -23.05 12.99
CA ALA A 24 11.91 -22.72 13.03
C ALA A 24 12.15 -21.70 14.13
N GLY A 25 12.94 -22.02 15.16
CA GLY A 25 13.19 -21.11 16.29
C GLY A 25 11.92 -20.65 17.02
N GLY A 26 10.84 -21.44 16.97
CA GLY A 26 9.53 -21.10 17.53
C GLY A 26 8.68 -20.16 16.66
N PHE A 27 9.11 -19.86 15.43
CA PHE A 27 8.33 -19.15 14.41
C PHE A 27 7.61 -20.14 13.51
N ASP A 28 6.36 -19.85 13.16
CA ASP A 28 5.50 -20.71 12.33
C ASP A 28 5.56 -20.40 10.83
N ARG A 29 6.27 -19.32 10.48
CA ARG A 29 6.70 -18.99 9.12
C ARG A 29 8.13 -18.49 9.14
N LEU A 30 8.89 -18.84 8.11
CA LEU A 30 10.23 -18.29 7.87
C LEU A 30 10.30 -17.79 6.44
N TYR A 31 10.14 -16.48 6.27
CA TYR A 31 10.22 -15.81 4.98
C TYR A 31 11.69 -15.56 4.61
N VAL A 32 12.16 -16.23 3.56
CA VAL A 32 13.52 -16.06 3.08
C VAL A 32 13.49 -15.26 1.76
N PRO A 33 14.32 -14.22 1.61
CA PRO A 33 14.42 -13.51 0.34
C PRO A 33 14.90 -14.47 -0.76
N ARG A 34 14.25 -14.40 -1.93
CA ARG A 34 14.52 -15.29 -3.07
C ARG A 34 14.89 -14.53 -4.33
N ILE A 35 14.25 -13.39 -4.56
CA ILE A 35 14.49 -12.56 -5.73
C ILE A 35 14.56 -11.11 -5.30
N ALA A 36 15.50 -10.38 -5.89
CA ALA A 36 15.60 -8.92 -5.81
C ALA A 36 15.71 -8.36 -7.22
N TRP A 37 14.84 -7.41 -7.56
CA TRP A 37 14.99 -6.57 -8.75
C TRP A 37 15.55 -5.23 -8.32
N THR A 38 16.61 -4.76 -8.98
CA THR A 38 17.16 -3.42 -8.74
C THR A 38 16.40 -2.43 -9.62
N THR A 39 15.56 -1.63 -8.98
CA THR A 39 14.67 -0.68 -9.67
C THR A 39 15.24 0.75 -9.71
N GLY A 40 16.17 1.06 -8.81
CA GLY A 40 16.50 2.45 -8.47
C GLY A 40 15.42 3.07 -7.58
N ASP A 41 15.65 4.31 -7.16
CA ASP A 41 14.72 5.07 -6.31
C ASP A 41 13.55 5.59 -7.13
N ILE A 42 12.58 4.70 -7.34
CA ILE A 42 11.34 4.97 -8.09
C ILE A 42 10.13 5.17 -7.16
N ASP A 43 10.38 5.22 -5.84
CA ASP A 43 9.38 5.34 -4.78
C ASP A 43 8.20 4.37 -4.97
N ILE A 44 8.47 3.07 -4.85
CA ILE A 44 7.42 2.03 -4.91
C ILE A 44 6.43 2.23 -3.77
N HIS A 45 5.21 2.68 -4.09
CA HIS A 45 4.25 3.11 -3.07
C HIS A 45 3.28 2.04 -2.60
N ASP A 46 2.92 1.13 -3.49
CA ASP A 46 1.94 0.08 -3.26
C ASP A 46 2.25 -1.10 -4.17
N ILE A 47 1.98 -2.32 -3.72
CA ILE A 47 2.35 -3.56 -4.41
C ILE A 47 1.16 -4.52 -4.34
N ALA A 48 0.81 -5.11 -5.49
CA ALA A 48 -0.08 -6.27 -5.53
C ALA A 48 0.43 -7.33 -6.50
N VAL A 49 -0.23 -8.47 -6.50
CA VAL A 49 0.03 -9.58 -7.40
C VAL A 49 -1.24 -9.84 -8.19
N ASP A 50 -1.12 -9.90 -9.52
CA ASP A 50 -2.23 -10.20 -10.41
C ASP A 50 -2.56 -11.71 -10.43
N GLY A 51 -3.65 -12.08 -11.12
CA GLY A 51 -4.18 -13.44 -11.18
C GLY A 51 -3.22 -14.43 -11.84
N ASP A 52 -2.27 -13.92 -12.64
CA ASP A 52 -1.21 -14.71 -13.28
C ASP A 52 0.04 -14.83 -12.39
N GLY A 53 0.01 -14.25 -11.19
CA GLY A 53 1.12 -14.28 -10.24
C GLY A 53 2.21 -13.25 -10.52
N ARG A 54 2.00 -12.31 -11.45
CA ARG A 54 2.93 -11.23 -11.74
C ARG A 54 2.74 -10.09 -10.74
N VAL A 55 3.86 -9.54 -10.27
CA VAL A 55 3.84 -8.40 -9.37
C VAL A 55 3.57 -7.10 -10.13
N VAL A 56 2.65 -6.30 -9.63
CA VAL A 56 2.35 -4.95 -10.13
C VAL A 56 2.51 -3.98 -8.98
N PHE A 57 3.12 -2.84 -9.25
CA PHE A 57 3.39 -1.84 -8.23
C PHE A 57 3.16 -0.41 -8.74
N ALA A 58 2.83 0.49 -7.82
CA ALA A 58 2.78 1.92 -8.09
C ALA A 58 4.21 2.48 -8.10
N ASN A 59 4.65 2.95 -9.27
CA ASN A 59 5.89 3.70 -9.45
C ASN A 59 5.53 5.19 -9.36
N THR A 60 5.72 5.76 -8.17
CA THR A 60 5.31 7.13 -7.86
C THR A 60 6.12 8.14 -8.66
N LEU A 61 7.45 7.96 -8.71
CA LEU A 61 8.36 8.88 -9.36
C LEU A 61 8.04 9.06 -10.86
N PHE A 62 7.60 8.00 -11.53
CA PHE A 62 7.22 8.01 -12.95
C PHE A 62 5.71 8.08 -13.19
N CYS A 63 4.90 8.19 -12.13
CA CYS A 63 3.45 8.33 -12.21
C CYS A 63 2.76 7.20 -12.99
N CYS A 64 3.17 5.95 -12.78
CA CYS A 64 2.65 4.80 -13.52
C CYS A 64 2.49 3.55 -12.64
N LEU A 65 1.62 2.64 -13.06
CA LEU A 65 1.69 1.26 -12.62
C LEU A 65 2.75 0.54 -13.45
N ALA A 66 3.59 -0.25 -12.79
CA ALA A 66 4.69 -0.96 -13.42
C ALA A 66 4.79 -2.40 -12.90
N THR A 67 5.52 -3.22 -13.65
CA THR A 67 5.96 -4.57 -13.28
C THR A 67 7.48 -4.65 -13.36
N VAL A 68 8.04 -5.74 -12.84
CA VAL A 68 9.46 -6.08 -12.99
C VAL A 68 9.83 -6.35 -14.45
N ASP A 69 11.11 -6.17 -14.76
CA ASP A 69 11.73 -6.52 -16.02
C ASP A 69 13.11 -7.14 -15.77
N GLU A 70 13.62 -7.93 -16.71
CA GLU A 70 14.93 -8.60 -16.60
C GLU A 70 16.08 -7.72 -17.12
N ASP A 71 15.82 -6.88 -18.12
CA ASP A 71 16.82 -6.03 -18.78
C ASP A 71 16.75 -4.56 -18.33
N TYR A 72 15.60 -4.14 -17.77
CA TYR A 72 15.33 -2.77 -17.38
C TYR A 72 14.95 -2.65 -15.89
N SER A 73 15.06 -1.44 -15.34
CA SER A 73 14.68 -1.16 -13.94
C SER A 73 13.23 -1.51 -13.63
N PHE A 74 12.32 -1.32 -14.59
CA PHE A 74 10.91 -1.65 -14.52
C PHE A 74 10.29 -1.61 -15.92
N ARG A 75 9.11 -2.22 -16.05
CA ARG A 75 8.26 -2.16 -17.25
C ARG A 75 6.94 -1.46 -16.92
N PRO A 76 6.63 -0.29 -17.51
CA PRO A 76 5.33 0.35 -17.35
C PRO A 76 4.21 -0.57 -17.88
N VAL A 77 3.10 -0.66 -17.14
CA VAL A 77 1.90 -1.40 -17.57
C VAL A 77 0.69 -0.48 -17.79
N TRP A 78 0.66 0.66 -17.11
CA TRP A 78 -0.40 1.67 -17.26
C TRP A 78 0.05 3.01 -16.69
N GLN A 79 -0.44 4.12 -17.25
CA GLN A 79 -0.31 5.46 -16.67
C GLN A 79 -1.65 6.20 -16.77
N PRO A 80 -1.95 7.16 -15.88
CA PRO A 80 -3.13 7.99 -16.00
C PRO A 80 -3.13 8.78 -17.33
N PRO A 81 -4.30 9.01 -17.96
CA PRO A 81 -4.37 9.68 -19.27
C PRO A 81 -3.96 11.16 -19.23
N PHE A 82 -3.96 11.78 -18.06
CA PHE A 82 -3.53 13.17 -17.87
C PHE A 82 -2.01 13.32 -17.70
N ILE A 83 -1.26 12.22 -17.63
CA ILE A 83 0.22 12.26 -17.60
C ILE A 83 0.75 12.23 -19.03
N SER A 84 1.46 13.28 -19.44
CA SER A 84 1.91 13.41 -20.85
C SER A 84 3.13 12.56 -21.20
N LYS A 85 3.96 12.20 -20.23
CA LYS A 85 5.15 11.34 -20.43
C LYS A 85 5.58 10.68 -19.12
N LEU A 86 6.23 9.52 -19.25
CA LEU A 86 6.94 8.88 -18.14
C LEU A 86 8.27 9.60 -17.92
N ALA A 87 8.32 10.44 -16.89
CA ALA A 87 9.51 11.16 -16.48
C ALA A 87 9.65 11.09 -14.97
N ALA A 88 10.90 11.09 -14.49
CA ALA A 88 11.23 11.06 -13.07
C ALA A 88 10.94 12.42 -12.40
N GLU A 89 9.67 12.76 -12.32
CA GLU A 89 9.20 14.11 -12.00
C GLU A 89 8.13 14.11 -10.90
N ASP A 90 7.64 12.94 -10.45
CA ASP A 90 6.58 12.79 -9.44
C ASP A 90 5.48 13.84 -9.61
N ARG A 91 4.79 13.81 -10.74
CA ARG A 91 3.86 14.87 -11.14
C ARG A 91 2.56 14.83 -10.35
N CYS A 92 1.96 13.65 -10.26
CA CYS A 92 0.65 13.44 -9.65
C CYS A 92 0.69 12.66 -8.34
N HIS A 93 1.84 12.06 -7.98
CA HIS A 93 2.02 11.16 -6.86
C HIS A 93 1.02 10.00 -6.88
N LEU A 94 1.10 9.18 -7.93
CA LEU A 94 0.37 7.92 -8.03
C LEU A 94 0.88 6.96 -6.95
N ASN A 95 0.03 6.62 -5.98
CA ASN A 95 0.49 6.08 -4.70
C ASN A 95 -0.24 4.83 -4.21
N GLY A 96 -1.19 4.30 -4.98
CA GLY A 96 -2.01 3.18 -4.55
C GLY A 96 -2.67 2.46 -5.71
N LEU A 97 -2.87 1.16 -5.54
CA LEU A 97 -3.54 0.31 -6.53
C LEU A 97 -4.44 -0.74 -5.86
N ALA A 98 -5.65 -0.90 -6.38
CA ALA A 98 -6.58 -1.92 -5.96
C ALA A 98 -6.76 -2.96 -7.06
N MET A 99 -6.68 -4.22 -6.67
CA MET A 99 -6.98 -5.34 -7.56
C MET A 99 -8.47 -5.66 -7.53
N GLN A 100 -9.03 -6.00 -8.68
CA GLN A 100 -10.35 -6.64 -8.82
C GLN A 100 -10.23 -7.76 -9.84
N ASP A 101 -10.80 -8.92 -9.56
CA ASP A 101 -10.80 -10.08 -10.47
C ASP A 101 -9.40 -10.44 -11.01
N GLY A 102 -8.40 -10.35 -10.14
CA GLY A 102 -7.01 -10.67 -10.47
C GLY A 102 -6.28 -9.62 -11.31
N ARG A 103 -6.80 -8.41 -11.52
CA ARG A 103 -6.09 -7.36 -12.28
C ARG A 103 -6.13 -6.00 -11.60
N PRO A 104 -5.18 -5.09 -11.86
CA PRO A 104 -5.27 -3.72 -11.39
C PRO A 104 -6.54 -3.07 -11.93
N LYS A 105 -7.38 -2.55 -11.05
CA LYS A 105 -8.69 -1.99 -11.41
C LYS A 105 -8.83 -0.53 -11.02
N TYR A 106 -8.35 -0.17 -9.84
CA TYR A 106 -8.40 1.20 -9.36
C TYR A 106 -7.02 1.67 -8.95
N ALA A 107 -6.76 2.95 -9.10
CA ALA A 107 -5.55 3.58 -8.61
C ALA A 107 -5.88 4.89 -7.88
N THR A 108 -5.00 5.31 -6.96
CA THR A 108 -5.08 6.61 -6.30
C THR A 108 -3.90 7.49 -6.69
N ALA A 109 -4.15 8.79 -6.78
CA ALA A 109 -3.13 9.82 -6.93
C ALA A 109 -3.48 11.04 -6.07
N ILE A 110 -2.47 11.80 -5.63
CA ILE A 110 -2.68 12.99 -4.79
C ILE A 110 -3.11 14.20 -5.62
N SER A 111 -2.90 14.20 -6.94
CA SER A 111 -3.42 15.23 -7.82
C SER A 111 -3.62 14.73 -9.25
N ARG A 112 -4.11 15.62 -10.12
CA ARG A 112 -4.08 15.45 -11.58
C ARG A 112 -2.98 16.26 -12.26
N SER A 113 -2.00 16.76 -11.49
CA SER A 113 -0.93 17.59 -12.01
C SER A 113 -0.07 16.80 -13.01
N ASP A 114 0.24 17.43 -14.14
CA ASP A 114 1.21 16.97 -15.13
C ASP A 114 2.49 17.83 -15.14
N VAL A 115 2.76 18.49 -14.01
CA VAL A 115 3.95 19.31 -13.77
C VAL A 115 4.80 18.63 -12.69
N ALA A 116 6.11 18.65 -12.86
CA ALA A 116 7.06 18.10 -11.90
C ALA A 116 6.76 18.59 -10.47
N ASP A 117 6.67 17.64 -9.54
CA ASP A 117 6.38 17.85 -8.11
C ASP A 117 5.04 18.58 -7.82
N GLY A 118 4.17 18.75 -8.82
CA GLY A 118 3.00 19.64 -8.72
C GLY A 118 1.87 19.12 -7.81
N TRP A 119 1.91 17.85 -7.40
CA TRP A 119 0.96 17.31 -6.43
C TRP A 119 1.07 17.99 -5.06
N ARG A 120 2.24 18.53 -4.69
CA ARG A 120 2.45 19.16 -3.37
C ARG A 120 1.50 20.33 -3.15
N ASP A 121 1.24 21.10 -4.19
CA ASP A 121 0.35 22.27 -4.15
C ASP A 121 -1.14 21.89 -4.17
N ARG A 122 -1.44 20.60 -4.27
CA ARG A 122 -2.80 20.04 -4.42
C ARG A 122 -3.10 18.96 -3.40
N ARG A 123 -2.24 18.79 -2.39
CA ARG A 123 -2.40 17.76 -1.33
C ARG A 123 -3.69 17.88 -0.51
N ALA A 124 -4.29 19.07 -0.43
CA ALA A 124 -5.46 19.30 0.42
C ALA A 124 -6.73 18.65 -0.16
N ASP A 125 -6.94 18.77 -1.47
CA ASP A 125 -8.20 18.46 -2.15
C ASP A 125 -8.04 17.99 -3.61
N GLY A 126 -6.81 17.87 -4.12
CA GLY A 126 -6.57 17.47 -5.51
C GLY A 126 -6.65 15.97 -5.76
N GLY A 127 -6.74 15.16 -4.71
CA GLY A 127 -6.63 13.72 -4.77
C GLY A 127 -7.77 13.06 -5.53
N VAL A 128 -7.44 11.98 -6.24
CA VAL A 128 -8.37 11.27 -7.11
C VAL A 128 -8.32 9.76 -6.92
N VAL A 129 -9.44 9.11 -7.24
CA VAL A 129 -9.53 7.67 -7.51
C VAL A 129 -9.83 7.47 -8.99
N ILE A 130 -9.05 6.60 -9.64
CA ILE A 130 -9.06 6.39 -11.08
C ILE A 130 -9.48 4.96 -11.39
N ASP A 131 -10.42 4.76 -12.32
CA ASP A 131 -10.68 3.46 -12.95
C ASP A 131 -9.61 3.22 -14.02
N VAL A 132 -8.77 2.21 -13.80
CA VAL A 132 -7.61 1.87 -14.65
C VAL A 132 -8.06 1.36 -16.02
N ASP A 133 -9.15 0.59 -16.09
CA ASP A 133 -9.65 0.03 -17.34
C ASP A 133 -10.26 1.12 -18.23
N ARG A 134 -11.01 2.04 -17.61
CA ARG A 134 -11.78 3.07 -18.31
C ARG A 134 -11.01 4.38 -18.50
N ASN A 135 -9.90 4.55 -17.79
CA ASN A 135 -9.15 5.81 -17.70
C ASN A 135 -10.04 6.99 -17.21
N GLU A 136 -10.98 6.70 -16.31
CA GLU A 136 -11.95 7.67 -15.80
C GLU A 136 -11.65 8.02 -14.34
N ILE A 137 -11.82 9.29 -13.98
CA ILE A 137 -11.81 9.71 -12.57
C ILE A 137 -13.17 9.36 -11.97
N LEU A 138 -13.17 8.52 -10.93
CA LEU A 138 -14.40 8.13 -10.22
C LEU A 138 -14.78 9.16 -9.17
N VAL A 139 -13.79 9.68 -8.46
CA VAL A 139 -13.93 10.67 -7.39
C VAL A 139 -12.72 11.60 -7.42
N ASP A 140 -12.96 12.88 -7.19
CA ASP A 140 -11.95 13.89 -6.91
C ASP A 140 -12.25 14.61 -5.57
N GLY A 141 -11.49 15.65 -5.23
CA GLY A 141 -11.71 16.39 -3.99
C GLY A 141 -11.09 15.71 -2.75
N LEU A 142 -10.34 14.62 -2.92
CA LEU A 142 -9.78 13.86 -1.81
C LEU A 142 -8.48 14.48 -1.31
N SER A 143 -8.22 14.31 -0.02
CA SER A 143 -7.00 14.77 0.63
C SER A 143 -6.02 13.62 0.75
N MET A 144 -5.05 13.58 -0.17
CA MET A 144 -4.00 12.55 -0.19
C MET A 144 -4.57 11.11 -0.07
N PRO A 145 -5.39 10.63 -1.02
CA PRO A 145 -5.97 9.29 -0.94
C PRO A 145 -4.88 8.22 -1.06
N HIS A 146 -4.93 7.17 -0.22
CA HIS A 146 -3.97 6.06 -0.21
C HIS A 146 -4.65 4.71 -0.09
N SER A 147 -3.87 3.66 -0.38
CA SER A 147 -4.17 2.26 -0.08
C SER A 147 -5.58 1.83 -0.52
N PRO A 148 -5.95 2.03 -1.80
CA PRO A 148 -7.25 1.59 -2.30
C PRO A 148 -7.31 0.06 -2.26
N ARG A 149 -8.43 -0.50 -1.80
CA ARG A 149 -8.62 -1.96 -1.70
C ARG A 149 -10.06 -2.33 -2.01
N MET A 150 -10.25 -3.40 -2.78
CA MET A 150 -11.56 -4.02 -2.92
C MET A 150 -11.83 -4.96 -1.74
N HIS A 151 -12.99 -4.80 -1.12
CA HIS A 151 -13.43 -5.69 -0.05
C HIS A 151 -14.95 -5.73 0.04
N ASN A 152 -15.53 -6.94 0.05
CA ASN A 152 -16.99 -7.17 0.09
C ASN A 152 -17.78 -6.34 -0.94
N GLY A 153 -17.28 -6.29 -2.18
CA GLY A 153 -17.90 -5.56 -3.28
C GLY A 153 -17.79 -4.04 -3.23
N LYS A 154 -17.08 -3.48 -2.24
CA LYS A 154 -16.86 -2.03 -2.10
C LYS A 154 -15.40 -1.67 -2.32
N LEU A 155 -15.16 -0.50 -2.89
CA LEU A 155 -13.83 0.11 -2.98
C LEU A 155 -13.56 0.94 -1.73
N TRP A 156 -12.64 0.49 -0.89
CA TRP A 156 -12.20 1.18 0.30
C TRP A 156 -10.97 2.03 0.02
N VAL A 157 -10.91 3.22 0.62
CA VAL A 157 -9.80 4.17 0.45
C VAL A 157 -9.50 4.87 1.77
N CYS A 158 -8.21 5.06 2.06
CA CYS A 158 -7.76 5.95 3.12
C CYS A 158 -7.75 7.39 2.59
N ASN A 159 -8.64 8.26 3.06
CA ASN A 159 -8.59 9.70 2.74
C ASN A 159 -7.63 10.37 3.73
N SER A 160 -6.34 10.08 3.58
CA SER A 160 -5.32 10.20 4.64
C SER A 160 -5.16 11.59 5.21
N GLY A 161 -5.26 12.62 4.37
CA GLY A 161 -5.20 14.03 4.80
C GLY A 161 -6.40 14.49 5.62
N THR A 162 -7.45 13.69 5.73
CA THR A 162 -8.60 13.93 6.62
C THR A 162 -8.60 13.03 7.86
N GLY A 163 -7.85 11.93 7.86
CA GLY A 163 -7.90 10.89 8.90
C GLY A 163 -9.11 9.94 8.78
N TYR A 164 -9.89 9.99 7.70
CA TYR A 164 -11.02 9.09 7.50
C TYR A 164 -10.68 7.89 6.62
N LEU A 165 -11.05 6.70 7.09
CA LEU A 165 -11.25 5.52 6.25
C LEU A 165 -12.68 5.55 5.73
N GLY A 166 -12.89 5.19 4.45
CA GLY A 166 -14.22 5.15 3.89
C GLY A 166 -14.29 4.36 2.59
N THR A 167 -15.47 4.43 1.96
CA THR A 167 -15.75 3.74 0.70
C THR A 167 -16.06 4.73 -0.41
N ILE A 168 -15.74 4.35 -1.64
CA ILE A 168 -16.09 5.10 -2.84
C ILE A 168 -17.43 4.61 -3.36
N ASP A 169 -18.36 5.53 -3.59
CA ASP A 169 -19.53 5.29 -4.43
C ASP A 169 -19.20 5.77 -5.86
N PRO A 170 -18.94 4.85 -6.80
CA PRO A 170 -18.56 5.23 -8.17
C PRO A 170 -19.72 5.78 -8.99
N VAL A 171 -20.98 5.57 -8.56
CA VAL A 171 -22.16 6.08 -9.27
C VAL A 171 -22.42 7.52 -8.86
N ALA A 172 -22.38 7.79 -7.55
CA ALA A 172 -22.56 9.14 -7.02
C ALA A 172 -21.29 10.00 -7.19
N GLY A 173 -20.13 9.38 -7.39
CA GLY A 173 -18.85 10.09 -7.51
C GLY A 173 -18.40 10.71 -6.19
N VAL A 174 -18.66 10.04 -5.07
CA VAL A 174 -18.36 10.56 -3.72
C VAL A 174 -17.61 9.57 -2.84
N PHE A 175 -16.84 10.11 -1.90
CA PHE A 175 -16.28 9.36 -0.79
C PHE A 175 -17.24 9.38 0.41
N ASN A 176 -17.61 8.20 0.88
CA ASN A 176 -18.45 7.99 2.05
C ASN A 176 -17.54 7.67 3.25
N PRO A 177 -17.29 8.63 4.17
CA PRO A 177 -16.49 8.38 5.35
C PRO A 177 -17.19 7.33 6.24
N VAL A 178 -16.40 6.40 6.78
CA VAL A 178 -16.89 5.34 7.67
C VAL A 178 -16.34 5.52 9.08
N THR A 179 -15.03 5.72 9.22
CA THR A 179 -14.38 5.80 10.53
C THR A 179 -13.31 6.87 10.55
N PHE A 180 -13.39 7.79 11.52
CA PHE A 180 -12.29 8.69 11.82
C PHE A 180 -11.20 7.94 12.61
N CYS A 181 -9.95 8.07 12.16
CA CYS A 181 -8.77 7.53 12.81
C CYS A 181 -7.81 8.68 13.14
N PRO A 182 -7.35 8.81 14.40
CA PRO A 182 -6.54 9.96 14.83
C PRO A 182 -5.07 9.83 14.38
N GLY A 183 -4.83 9.95 13.07
CA GLY A 183 -3.51 9.86 12.45
C GLY A 183 -3.58 9.83 10.92
N TYR A 184 -2.43 9.98 10.27
CA TYR A 184 -2.34 9.91 8.81
C TYR A 184 -2.44 8.44 8.37
N LEU A 185 -3.57 8.09 7.74
CA LEU A 185 -3.86 6.71 7.34
C LEU A 185 -2.97 6.24 6.19
N ARG A 186 -2.29 5.11 6.36
CA ARG A 186 -1.51 4.43 5.31
C ARG A 186 -1.50 2.93 5.56
N GLY A 187 -1.55 2.18 4.48
CA GLY A 187 -1.68 0.73 4.53
C GLY A 187 -3.08 0.31 4.94
N LEU A 188 -3.63 -0.63 4.17
CA LEU A 188 -4.95 -1.17 4.41
C LEU A 188 -4.99 -2.64 3.99
N SER A 189 -5.40 -3.48 4.94
CA SER A 189 -5.66 -4.89 4.71
C SER A 189 -6.97 -5.31 5.37
N PHE A 190 -7.48 -6.48 5.01
CA PHE A 190 -8.73 -7.00 5.55
C PHE A 190 -8.54 -8.42 6.09
N VAL A 191 -9.18 -8.70 7.21
CA VAL A 191 -9.25 -10.03 7.84
C VAL A 191 -10.70 -10.32 8.20
N GLY A 192 -11.37 -11.14 7.38
CA GLY A 192 -12.81 -11.31 7.50
C GLY A 192 -13.53 -9.98 7.33
N ASP A 193 -14.44 -9.65 8.26
CA ASP A 193 -15.20 -8.40 8.26
C ASP A 193 -14.42 -7.21 8.87
N TYR A 194 -13.12 -7.34 9.13
CA TYR A 194 -12.33 -6.30 9.80
C TYR A 194 -11.31 -5.67 8.86
N ALA A 195 -11.30 -4.34 8.80
CA ALA A 195 -10.23 -3.56 8.20
C ALA A 195 -9.10 -3.39 9.22
N VAL A 196 -7.84 -3.57 8.79
CA VAL A 196 -6.65 -3.23 9.56
C VAL A 196 -5.92 -2.13 8.82
N ALA A 197 -5.85 -0.95 9.43
CA ALA A 197 -5.24 0.23 8.83
C ALA A 197 -4.06 0.74 9.66
N GLY A 198 -3.03 1.24 8.99
CA GLY A 198 -1.89 1.88 9.64
C GLY A 198 -2.12 3.38 9.83
N LEU A 199 -1.57 3.91 10.92
CA LEU A 199 -1.55 5.32 11.26
C LEU A 199 -0.09 5.76 11.40
N SER A 200 0.21 6.91 10.79
CA SER A 200 1.48 7.61 10.93
C SER A 200 1.28 8.93 11.66
N LEU A 201 2.33 9.40 12.33
CA LEU A 201 2.37 10.79 12.80
C LEU A 201 2.50 11.74 11.60
N PRO A 202 1.81 12.89 11.60
CA PRO A 202 2.00 13.91 10.58
C PRO A 202 3.46 14.42 10.57
N ARG A 203 4.10 14.42 9.40
CA ARG A 203 5.41 15.05 9.17
C ARG A 203 5.34 16.55 9.40
N HIS A 204 6.49 17.15 9.72
CA HIS A 204 6.66 18.59 9.58
C HIS A 204 6.71 19.02 8.09
N LYS A 205 5.94 20.07 7.79
CA LYS A 205 5.72 20.76 6.49
C LYS A 205 4.83 20.06 5.46
N THR A 206 5.05 18.81 5.07
CA THR A 206 4.29 18.16 3.96
C THR A 206 2.93 17.58 4.38
N PHE A 207 2.69 17.36 5.67
CA PHE A 207 1.39 16.88 6.17
C PHE A 207 0.69 17.85 7.14
N SER A 208 1.30 19.01 7.41
CA SER A 208 0.70 20.07 8.22
C SER A 208 -0.24 20.96 7.39
N GLY A 209 -1.32 21.44 8.00
CA GLY A 209 -2.33 22.29 7.36
C GLY A 209 -3.31 21.50 6.51
N LEU A 210 -3.50 20.22 6.83
CA LEU A 210 -4.53 19.37 6.23
C LEU A 210 -5.75 19.30 7.15
N ALA A 211 -6.91 18.89 6.62
CA ALA A 211 -8.14 18.75 7.40
C ALA A 211 -8.02 17.79 8.59
N LEU A 212 -7.02 16.91 8.60
CA LEU A 212 -6.66 16.06 9.73
C LEU A 212 -6.40 16.89 11.00
N ASP A 213 -5.70 18.02 10.90
CA ASP A 213 -5.37 18.87 12.06
C ASP A 213 -6.67 19.38 12.73
N ASP A 214 -7.61 19.87 11.91
CA ASP A 214 -8.92 20.32 12.39
C ASP A 214 -9.77 19.18 12.95
N ASN A 215 -9.73 18.00 12.32
CA ASN A 215 -10.46 16.82 12.78
C ASN A 215 -9.95 16.31 14.14
N LEU A 216 -8.63 16.32 14.33
CA LEU A 216 -7.98 15.99 15.60
C LEU A 216 -8.40 16.98 16.70
N ALA A 217 -8.32 18.28 16.42
CA ALA A 217 -8.72 19.33 17.36
C ALA A 217 -10.21 19.24 17.73
N ARG A 218 -11.10 19.02 16.74
CA ARG A 218 -12.54 18.83 16.97
C ARG A 218 -12.85 17.62 17.85
N SER A 219 -11.99 16.61 17.82
CA SER A 219 -12.18 15.35 18.55
C SER A 219 -11.38 15.29 19.86
N ASP A 220 -10.73 16.38 20.26
CA ASP A 220 -9.81 16.44 21.41
C ASP A 220 -8.79 15.28 21.40
N ALA A 221 -8.19 15.04 20.23
CA ALA A 221 -7.34 13.90 19.97
C ALA A 221 -5.94 14.32 19.52
N GLU A 222 -4.93 13.69 20.13
CA GLU A 222 -3.55 13.75 19.65
C GLU A 222 -3.32 12.72 18.52
N PRO A 223 -2.46 13.03 17.52
CA PRO A 223 -2.11 12.10 16.45
C PRO A 223 -1.39 10.87 17.00
N ARG A 224 -1.62 9.71 16.36
CA ARG A 224 -1.11 8.41 16.79
C ARG A 224 -0.38 7.69 15.67
N CYS A 225 0.71 6.99 16.01
CA CYS A 225 1.36 5.99 15.18
C CYS A 225 0.93 4.59 15.63
N GLY A 226 0.63 3.70 14.68
CA GLY A 226 0.29 2.31 14.99
C GLY A 226 -0.76 1.71 14.07
N LEU A 227 -1.44 0.67 14.54
CA LEU A 227 -2.49 -0.03 13.80
C LEU A 227 -3.85 0.18 14.47
N VAL A 228 -4.90 0.25 13.66
CA VAL A 228 -6.29 0.22 14.10
C VAL A 228 -7.04 -0.91 13.41
N VAL A 229 -8.01 -1.49 14.11
CA VAL A 229 -8.89 -2.54 13.60
C VAL A 229 -10.31 -2.02 13.63
N ILE A 230 -10.98 -2.07 12.49
CA ILE A 230 -12.28 -1.45 12.25
C ILE A 230 -13.25 -2.53 11.78
N ASP A 231 -14.40 -2.67 12.44
CA ASP A 231 -15.48 -3.53 11.95
C ASP A 231 -16.12 -2.87 10.73
N THR A 232 -16.00 -3.51 9.56
CA THR A 232 -16.47 -2.93 8.30
C THR A 232 -18.00 -2.88 8.17
N ARG A 233 -18.72 -3.56 9.05
CA ARG A 233 -20.19 -3.62 9.05
C ARG A 233 -20.78 -2.45 9.82
N THR A 234 -20.14 -2.04 10.91
CA THR A 234 -20.61 -0.95 11.78
C THR A 234 -19.82 0.34 11.61
N GLY A 235 -18.56 0.24 11.18
CA GLY A 235 -17.60 1.35 11.16
C GLY A 235 -16.91 1.58 12.50
N ASP A 236 -17.12 0.71 13.50
CA ASP A 236 -16.53 0.89 14.82
C ASP A 236 -15.04 0.51 14.83
N LEU A 237 -14.22 1.36 15.46
CA LEU A 237 -12.83 1.03 15.79
C LEU A 237 -12.84 0.10 17.02
N VAL A 238 -12.69 -1.20 16.78
CA VAL A 238 -12.82 -2.25 17.80
C VAL A 238 -11.51 -2.59 18.52
N HIS A 239 -10.35 -2.39 17.87
CA HIS A 239 -9.04 -2.61 18.47
C HIS A 239 -7.97 -1.65 17.93
N TRP A 240 -6.86 -1.55 18.65
CA TRP A 240 -5.70 -0.76 18.24
C TRP A 240 -4.40 -1.31 18.83
N LEU A 241 -3.29 -1.00 18.16
CA LEU A 241 -1.92 -1.18 18.64
C LEU A 241 -1.18 0.14 18.46
N ARG A 242 -0.65 0.73 19.53
CA ARG A 242 0.16 1.96 19.45
C ARG A 242 1.63 1.61 19.30
N ILE A 243 2.30 2.31 18.40
CA ILE A 243 3.73 2.23 18.21
C ILE A 243 4.33 3.55 18.68
N SER A 244 5.31 3.46 19.57
CA SER A 244 6.04 4.60 20.12
C SER A 244 7.54 4.40 19.96
N GLY A 245 8.30 5.49 19.88
CA GLY A 245 9.75 5.47 19.76
C GLY A 245 10.22 5.86 18.36
N VAL A 246 11.15 5.10 17.80
CA VAL A 246 11.80 5.44 16.52
C VAL A 246 10.89 5.28 15.30
N VAL A 247 9.84 4.46 15.40
CA VAL A 247 8.87 4.25 14.33
C VAL A 247 7.74 5.25 14.49
N GLN A 248 7.69 6.21 13.57
CA GLN A 248 6.68 7.26 13.54
C GLN A 248 5.81 7.20 12.27
N GLU A 249 6.25 6.43 11.27
CA GLU A 249 5.57 6.27 9.99
C GLU A 249 5.41 4.78 9.67
N LEU A 250 4.24 4.42 9.17
CA LEU A 250 3.92 3.12 8.59
C LEU A 250 3.59 3.33 7.12
N TYR A 251 4.20 2.53 6.26
CA TYR A 251 4.09 2.70 4.82
C TYR A 251 2.93 1.90 4.23
N ASP A 252 2.80 0.64 4.65
CA ASP A 252 1.74 -0.28 4.24
C ASP A 252 1.42 -1.29 5.38
N VAL A 253 0.27 -1.97 5.27
CA VAL A 253 -0.19 -3.03 6.18
C VAL A 253 -0.66 -4.21 5.35
N VAL A 254 -0.11 -5.39 5.63
CA VAL A 254 -0.48 -6.66 4.97
C VAL A 254 -0.85 -7.69 6.03
N ALA A 255 -2.03 -8.29 5.90
CA ALA A 255 -2.42 -9.45 6.68
C ALA A 255 -1.77 -10.74 6.12
N LEU A 256 -1.30 -11.62 7.00
CA LEU A 256 -0.75 -12.93 6.66
C LEU A 256 -1.69 -14.02 7.20
N PRO A 257 -2.67 -14.50 6.41
CA PRO A 257 -3.63 -15.50 6.88
C PRO A 257 -2.95 -16.77 7.37
N GLY A 258 -3.38 -17.25 8.54
CA GLY A 258 -2.86 -18.49 9.14
C GLY A 258 -1.43 -18.40 9.69
N ALA A 259 -0.81 -17.21 9.73
CA ALA A 259 0.45 -16.98 10.43
C ALA A 259 0.18 -16.36 11.81
N ARG A 260 0.80 -16.91 12.85
CA ARG A 260 0.69 -16.44 14.25
C ARG A 260 1.98 -15.76 14.71
N ARG A 261 3.13 -16.31 14.33
CA ARG A 261 4.44 -15.80 14.73
C ARG A 261 5.42 -15.94 13.57
N PRO A 262 5.26 -15.13 12.50
CA PRO A 262 6.15 -15.17 11.37
C PRO A 262 7.52 -14.55 11.71
N SER A 263 8.55 -15.01 11.03
CA SER A 263 9.87 -14.36 10.95
C SER A 263 10.30 -14.20 9.50
N ALA A 264 11.22 -13.28 9.25
CA ALA A 264 11.88 -13.13 7.97
C ALA A 264 13.40 -13.03 8.18
N LEU A 265 14.19 -13.60 7.26
CA LEU A 265 15.64 -13.40 7.29
C LEU A 265 16.01 -11.99 6.84
N GLY A 266 16.99 -11.41 7.51
CA GLY A 266 17.54 -10.12 7.11
C GLY A 266 18.30 -10.22 5.78
N LEU A 267 18.35 -9.10 5.06
CA LEU A 267 18.98 -9.03 3.73
C LEU A 267 20.52 -9.10 3.76
N LYS A 268 21.14 -8.99 4.95
CA LYS A 268 22.60 -8.87 5.13
C LYS A 268 23.16 -9.74 6.26
N THR A 269 22.36 -10.61 6.86
CA THR A 269 22.76 -11.38 8.03
C THR A 269 23.38 -12.73 7.64
N ASP A 270 24.19 -13.34 8.50
CA ASP A 270 24.88 -14.61 8.18
C ASP A 270 23.91 -15.78 7.96
N GLU A 271 22.71 -15.73 8.56
CA GLU A 271 21.69 -16.78 8.45
C GLU A 271 21.26 -17.00 7.01
N ILE A 272 21.24 -15.95 6.17
CA ILE A 272 20.84 -16.07 4.76
C ILE A 272 21.74 -17.03 3.97
N ARG A 273 23.00 -17.21 4.41
CA ARG A 273 23.98 -18.11 3.77
C ARG A 273 23.78 -19.57 4.15
N ARG A 274 23.00 -19.86 5.21
CA ARG A 274 22.89 -21.18 5.85
C ARG A 274 21.50 -21.79 5.74
N VAL A 275 20.46 -20.98 5.51
CA VAL A 275 19.09 -21.48 5.32
C VAL A 275 18.89 -21.87 3.86
N LEU A 276 18.97 -23.18 3.58
CA LEU A 276 18.82 -23.75 2.25
C LEU A 276 17.48 -24.47 2.10
N SER A 277 16.80 -24.25 0.98
CA SER A 277 15.62 -25.01 0.57
C SER A 277 15.87 -25.55 -0.82
N ILE A 278 15.73 -26.86 -1.01
CA ILE A 278 16.00 -27.55 -2.27
C ILE A 278 14.67 -27.82 -2.96
N ALA A 279 14.53 -27.40 -4.22
CA ALA A 279 13.37 -27.76 -5.02
C ALA A 279 13.37 -29.27 -5.30
N PRO A 280 12.20 -29.93 -5.40
CA PRO A 280 12.15 -31.31 -5.89
C PRO A 280 12.91 -31.45 -7.20
N ALA A 281 13.60 -32.58 -7.38
CA ALA A 281 14.18 -32.89 -8.68
C ALA A 281 13.06 -32.88 -9.73
N ALA A 282 13.36 -32.38 -10.94
CA ALA A 282 12.45 -32.58 -12.05
C ALA A 282 12.22 -34.09 -12.20
N ASP A 283 10.97 -34.52 -12.32
CA ASP A 283 10.67 -35.91 -12.61
C ASP A 283 11.47 -36.31 -13.87
N ALA A 284 12.19 -37.42 -13.78
CA ALA A 284 12.87 -37.97 -14.94
C ALA A 284 11.80 -38.57 -15.85
N ASP A 285 11.47 -37.87 -16.94
CA ASP A 285 10.67 -38.42 -18.05
C ASP A 285 11.28 -39.71 -18.62
#